data_AF-A0A8H4Y942-F1
#
_entry.id   AF-A0A8H4Y942-F1
#
_cell.length_a   1.000
_cell.length_b   1.000
_cell.length_c   1.000
_cell.angle_alpha   90.00
_cell.angle_beta   90.00
_cell.angle_gamma   90.00
#
_symmetry.space_group_name_H-M   'P 1'
#
loop_
_entity.id
_entity.type
_entity.pdbx_description
1 polymer ?
#
loop_
_entity_poly.entity_id
_entity_poly.type
_entity_poly.pdbx_seq_one_letter_code
_entity_poly.pdbx_strand_id
1 'polypeptide(L)'
;MLSNASVEEAKADIEEKGFHKVDDPEIGSKIDLMRANEQSFYFSEQSGFDFCRDHILLNTYIQGILSALSADAGSQYLLVNQATLAPDQGHIYTLRDGGKQIDWLIVQAWPKNSRVTFYAGSHKADKLQRSPSSNRFWEVAKADLLQNGCKAENCIFDQGGLMIFDARACFEREQERSYHYAYVRLPILNGLLEKGLGIYRKR
;
A
#
# COMPACT_ATOMS: atom_id res chain seq x y z
N MET A 1 1.32 23.57 -2.94
CA MET A 1 2.55 22.88 -3.35
C MET A 1 3.10 22.19 -2.12
N LEU A 2 3.21 20.86 -2.15
CA LEU A 2 3.89 20.12 -1.09
C LEU A 2 5.40 20.31 -1.26
N SER A 3 6.11 20.51 -0.14
CA SER A 3 7.53 20.87 -0.15
C SER A 3 8.41 19.61 -0.24
N ASN A 4 9.63 19.73 -0.75
CA ASN A 4 10.59 18.62 -0.73
C ASN A 4 10.80 18.05 0.69
N ALA A 5 10.68 18.88 1.74
CA ALA A 5 10.77 18.42 3.12
C ALA A 5 9.68 17.38 3.47
N SER A 6 8.46 17.54 2.96
CA SER A 6 7.38 16.56 3.19
C SER A 6 7.62 15.22 2.49
N VAL A 7 8.26 15.22 1.32
CA VAL A 7 8.62 13.98 0.61
C VAL A 7 9.72 13.22 1.35
N GLU A 8 10.72 13.93 1.87
CA GLU A 8 11.79 13.30 2.67
C GLU A 8 11.27 12.76 4.00
N GLU A 9 10.32 13.44 4.64
CA GLU A 9 9.64 12.92 5.83
C GLU A 9 8.88 11.63 5.52
N ALA A 10 8.10 11.60 4.44
CA ALA A 10 7.39 10.40 4.03
C ALA A 10 8.33 9.23 3.71
N LYS A 11 9.44 9.51 3.04
CA LYS A 11 10.50 8.53 2.80
C LYS A 11 11.05 7.99 4.12
N ALA A 12 11.41 8.87 5.05
CA ALA A 12 11.94 8.48 6.36
C ALA A 12 10.94 7.63 7.15
N ASP A 13 9.66 8.00 7.16
CA ASP A 13 8.58 7.23 7.80
C ASP A 13 8.44 5.82 7.20
N ILE A 14 8.46 5.70 5.87
CA ILE A 14 8.37 4.39 5.19
C ILE A 14 9.62 3.55 5.49
N GLU A 15 10.81 4.15 5.46
CA GLU A 15 12.06 3.46 5.77
C GLU A 15 12.11 3.04 7.24
N GLU A 16 11.66 3.87 8.18
CA GLU A 16 11.72 3.63 9.62
C GLU A 16 10.60 2.72 10.10
N LYS A 17 9.35 3.13 9.89
CA LYS A 17 8.12 2.53 10.44
C LYS A 17 7.47 1.56 9.46
N GLY A 18 7.65 1.77 8.16
CA GLY A 18 7.08 0.93 7.10
C GLY A 18 5.87 1.53 6.40
N PHE A 19 5.38 2.69 6.85
CA PHE A 19 4.20 3.35 6.32
C PHE A 19 4.22 4.86 6.61
N HIS A 20 3.49 5.63 5.81
CA HIS A 20 3.28 7.06 5.96
C HIS A 20 1.83 7.42 5.65
N LYS A 21 1.20 8.17 6.56
CA LYS A 21 -0.20 8.60 6.47
C LYS A 21 -0.30 9.99 5.85
N VAL A 22 -1.29 10.18 4.99
CA VAL A 22 -1.65 11.48 4.40
C VAL A 22 -3.14 11.71 4.62
N ASP A 23 -3.49 12.78 5.34
CA ASP A 23 -4.89 13.25 5.39
C ASP A 23 -5.21 14.02 4.12
N ASP A 24 -6.24 13.56 3.40
CA ASP A 24 -6.65 14.15 2.13
C ASP A 24 -8.18 14.17 2.02
N PRO A 25 -8.83 15.29 2.38
CA PRO A 25 -10.27 15.45 2.30
C PRO A 25 -10.85 15.32 0.87
N GLU A 26 -10.04 15.55 -0.16
CA GLU A 26 -10.45 15.42 -1.56
C GLU A 26 -10.68 13.94 -1.88
N ILE A 27 -9.76 13.06 -1.46
CA ILE A 27 -9.90 11.60 -1.59
C ILE A 27 -11.19 11.12 -0.94
N GLY A 28 -11.45 11.52 0.32
CA GLY A 28 -12.67 11.11 1.02
C GLY A 28 -13.93 11.57 0.31
N SER A 29 -13.97 12.84 -0.13
CA SER A 29 -15.12 13.40 -0.84
C SER A 29 -15.35 12.75 -2.20
N LYS A 30 -14.29 12.40 -2.93
CA LYS A 30 -14.39 11.70 -4.21
C LYS A 30 -14.90 10.28 -4.04
N ILE A 31 -14.42 9.56 -3.02
CA ILE A 31 -14.92 8.21 -2.72
C ILE A 31 -16.42 8.26 -2.37
N ASP A 32 -16.85 9.22 -1.53
CA ASP A 32 -18.27 9.40 -1.19
C ASP A 32 -19.13 9.62 -2.43
N LEU A 33 -18.70 10.51 -3.34
CA LEU A 33 -19.41 10.80 -4.59
C LEU A 33 -19.51 9.57 -5.49
N MET A 34 -18.42 8.83 -5.64
CA MET A 34 -18.41 7.61 -6.46
C MET A 34 -19.34 6.54 -5.88
N ARG A 35 -19.34 6.36 -4.55
CA ARG A 35 -20.24 5.43 -3.87
C ARG A 35 -21.71 5.82 -4.02
N ALA A 36 -22.03 7.10 -3.83
CA ALA A 36 -23.40 7.61 -3.97
C ALA A 36 -23.98 7.42 -5.38
N ASN A 37 -23.10 7.42 -6.40
CA ASN A 37 -23.47 7.21 -7.79
C ASN A 37 -23.25 5.75 -8.27
N GLU A 38 -22.99 4.82 -7.34
CA GLU A 38 -22.72 3.40 -7.64
C GLU A 38 -21.60 3.18 -8.69
N GLN A 39 -20.61 4.07 -8.70
CA GLN A 39 -19.52 4.03 -9.65
C GLN A 39 -18.46 2.99 -9.26
N SER A 40 -17.92 2.32 -10.27
CA SER A 40 -16.82 1.39 -10.09
C SER A 40 -15.52 2.13 -9.80
N PHE A 41 -14.69 1.53 -8.94
CA PHE A 41 -13.34 1.99 -8.67
C PHE A 41 -12.30 1.26 -9.54
N TYR A 42 -12.67 0.21 -10.27
CA TYR A 42 -11.73 -0.58 -11.07
C TYR A 42 -11.26 0.14 -12.34
N PHE A 43 -9.98 -0.01 -12.71
CA PHE A 43 -9.40 0.62 -13.91
C PHE A 43 -10.02 0.20 -15.23
N SER A 44 -10.69 -0.95 -15.26
CA SER A 44 -11.45 -1.38 -16.44
C SER A 44 -12.64 -0.46 -16.73
N GLU A 45 -13.07 0.33 -15.75
CA GLU A 45 -14.18 1.27 -15.84
C GLU A 45 -13.66 2.71 -15.85
N GLN A 46 -14.32 3.58 -16.62
CA GLN A 46 -13.89 4.97 -16.81
C GLN A 46 -13.74 5.73 -15.47
N SER A 47 -14.70 5.58 -14.56
CA SER A 47 -14.67 6.24 -13.25
C SER A 47 -13.51 5.79 -12.38
N GLY A 48 -13.17 4.50 -12.41
CA GLY A 48 -12.05 3.95 -11.67
C GLY A 48 -10.70 4.34 -12.28
N PHE A 49 -10.61 4.38 -13.61
CA PHE A 49 -9.44 4.90 -14.32
C PHE A 49 -9.20 6.38 -14.03
N ASP A 50 -10.24 7.22 -14.09
CA ASP A 50 -10.11 8.65 -13.79
C ASP A 50 -9.67 8.88 -12.34
N PHE A 51 -10.27 8.16 -11.38
CA PHE A 51 -9.84 8.23 -9.99
C PHE A 51 -8.35 7.88 -9.83
N CYS A 52 -7.92 6.79 -10.48
CA CYS A 52 -6.52 6.39 -10.46
C CYS A 52 -5.61 7.46 -11.05
N ARG A 53 -5.93 7.90 -12.26
CA ARG A 53 -5.11 8.82 -13.03
C ARG A 53 -4.87 10.08 -12.20
N ASP A 54 -5.95 10.66 -11.68
CA ASP A 54 -5.89 11.99 -11.08
C ASP A 54 -5.36 11.96 -9.65
N HIS A 55 -5.73 10.95 -8.86
CA HIS A 55 -5.43 10.92 -7.43
C HIS A 55 -4.27 10.02 -7.02
N ILE A 56 -3.86 9.09 -7.88
CA ILE A 56 -2.82 8.09 -7.58
C ILE A 56 -1.64 8.22 -8.53
N LEU A 57 -1.89 8.08 -9.84
CA LEU A 57 -0.84 8.04 -10.86
C LEU A 57 -0.20 9.40 -11.11
N LEU A 58 -0.99 10.45 -11.31
CA LEU A 58 -0.49 11.81 -11.57
C LEU A 58 -0.33 12.65 -10.29
N ASN A 59 -0.59 12.05 -9.13
CA ASN A 59 -0.41 12.71 -7.85
C ASN A 59 1.08 12.99 -7.61
N THR A 60 1.46 14.27 -7.71
CA THR A 60 2.86 14.72 -7.60
C THR A 60 3.52 14.35 -6.27
N TYR A 61 2.76 14.23 -5.19
CA TYR A 61 3.30 13.82 -3.89
C TYR A 61 3.70 12.34 -3.88
N ILE A 62 2.81 11.47 -4.38
CA ILE A 62 3.10 10.04 -4.56
C ILE A 62 4.30 9.89 -5.50
N GLN A 63 4.31 10.59 -6.64
CA GLN A 63 5.43 10.52 -7.59
C GLN A 63 6.76 11.00 -6.98
N GLY A 64 6.72 12.03 -6.13
CA GLY A 64 7.86 12.49 -5.36
C GLY A 64 8.40 11.41 -4.43
N ILE A 65 7.53 10.74 -3.66
CA ILE A 65 7.92 9.65 -2.75
C ILE A 65 8.49 8.45 -3.52
N LEU A 66 7.84 8.03 -4.60
CA LEU A 66 8.32 6.94 -5.45
C LEU A 66 9.72 7.25 -6.02
N SER A 67 9.93 8.49 -6.44
CA SER A 67 11.22 8.97 -6.94
C SER A 67 12.28 9.00 -5.83
N ALA A 68 11.95 9.51 -4.65
CA ALA A 68 12.87 9.57 -3.51
C ALA A 68 13.27 8.17 -2.99
N LEU A 69 12.37 7.19 -3.08
CA LEU A 69 12.65 5.79 -2.75
C LEU A 69 13.42 5.04 -3.87
N SER A 70 13.52 5.61 -5.07
CA SER A 70 14.23 5.05 -6.22
C SER A 70 15.66 5.60 -6.29
N ALA A 71 16.52 5.16 -5.37
CA ALA A 71 17.88 5.70 -5.22
C ALA A 71 18.82 5.41 -6.41
N ASP A 72 18.58 4.34 -7.17
CA ASP A 72 19.47 3.89 -8.25
C ASP A 72 18.87 4.16 -9.64
N ALA A 73 19.73 4.52 -10.60
CA ALA A 73 19.34 4.65 -12.00
C ALA A 73 18.68 3.35 -12.52
N GLY A 74 17.45 3.45 -13.03
CA GLY A 74 16.68 2.31 -13.54
C GLY A 74 15.78 1.61 -12.51
N SER A 75 15.70 2.11 -11.26
CA SER A 75 14.91 1.48 -10.19
C SER A 75 13.50 2.05 -9.99
N GLN A 76 12.85 2.46 -11.08
CA GLN A 76 11.51 3.07 -11.06
C GLN A 76 10.44 2.13 -10.51
N TYR A 77 9.44 2.68 -9.84
CA TYR A 77 8.23 1.97 -9.46
C TYR A 77 7.19 2.06 -10.57
N LEU A 78 6.59 0.93 -10.91
CA LEU A 78 5.48 0.84 -11.86
C LEU A 78 4.22 0.38 -11.15
N LEU A 79 3.10 1.02 -11.44
CA LEU A 79 1.79 0.57 -11.02
C LEU A 79 1.43 -0.72 -11.77
N VAL A 80 1.25 -1.84 -11.06
CA VAL A 80 1.02 -3.16 -11.68
C VAL A 80 -0.32 -3.77 -11.32
N ASN A 81 -0.95 -3.31 -10.24
CA ASN A 81 -2.20 -3.89 -9.78
C ASN A 81 -3.07 -2.88 -9.02
N GLN A 82 -4.37 -3.15 -9.05
CA GLN A 82 -5.38 -2.51 -8.23
C GLN A 82 -6.28 -3.58 -7.62
N ALA A 83 -6.69 -3.38 -6.37
CA ALA A 83 -7.85 -4.07 -5.83
C ALA A 83 -8.49 -3.29 -4.68
N THR A 84 -9.48 -3.92 -4.04
CA THR A 84 -10.18 -3.35 -2.89
C THR A 84 -10.11 -4.29 -1.71
N LEU A 85 -10.12 -3.72 -0.50
CA LEU A 85 -10.04 -4.46 0.74
C LEU A 85 -11.24 -4.12 1.60
N ALA A 86 -12.06 -5.13 1.89
CA ALA A 86 -13.13 -5.03 2.88
C ALA A 86 -12.54 -4.90 4.32
N PRO A 87 -13.30 -4.38 5.28
CA PRO A 87 -12.90 -4.45 6.69
C PRO A 87 -12.87 -5.90 7.17
N ASP A 88 -11.97 -6.19 8.11
CA ASP A 88 -11.70 -7.57 8.57
C ASP A 88 -11.09 -7.53 9.99
N GLN A 89 -11.94 -7.26 10.98
CA GLN A 89 -11.53 -7.03 12.36
C GLN A 89 -10.98 -8.29 13.01
N GLY A 90 -9.92 -8.15 13.83
CA GLY A 90 -9.28 -9.25 14.53
C GLY A 90 -8.23 -9.98 13.71
N HIS A 91 -8.06 -9.62 12.43
CA HIS A 91 -7.10 -10.24 11.54
C HIS A 91 -6.02 -9.25 11.07
N ILE A 92 -4.76 -9.60 11.29
CA ILE A 92 -3.61 -8.79 10.91
C ILE A 92 -2.95 -9.41 9.68
N TYR A 93 -2.79 -8.61 8.63
CA TYR A 93 -2.29 -9.07 7.35
C TYR A 93 -1.02 -8.34 6.92
N THR A 94 -0.26 -8.99 6.04
CA THR A 94 0.79 -8.38 5.21
C THR A 94 0.64 -8.87 3.77
N LEU A 95 0.93 -8.00 2.80
CA LEU A 95 0.77 -8.33 1.38
C LEU A 95 1.96 -9.12 0.83
N ARG A 96 3.09 -9.13 1.55
CA ARG A 96 4.32 -9.78 1.12
C ARG A 96 4.97 -10.54 2.26
N ASP A 97 5.35 -11.79 1.97
CA ASP A 97 6.19 -12.58 2.85
C ASP A 97 7.67 -12.24 2.64
N GLY A 98 8.20 -11.40 3.54
CA GLY A 98 9.62 -11.07 3.60
C GLY A 98 10.17 -10.27 2.41
N GLY A 99 11.48 -10.37 2.22
CA GLY A 99 12.28 -9.51 1.35
C GLY A 99 13.10 -8.50 2.15
N LYS A 100 14.19 -7.99 1.57
CA LYS A 100 15.13 -7.09 2.25
C LYS A 100 14.93 -5.61 1.91
N GLN A 101 14.32 -5.33 0.77
CA GLN A 101 14.16 -3.98 0.22
C GLN A 101 12.69 -3.64 0.05
N ILE A 102 12.40 -2.34 0.01
CA ILE A 102 11.09 -1.78 -0.33
C ILE A 102 10.92 -1.99 -1.85
N ASP A 103 10.56 -3.20 -2.27
CA ASP A 103 10.38 -3.51 -3.70
C ASP A 103 8.95 -3.31 -4.17
N TRP A 104 8.02 -3.37 -3.22
CA TRP A 104 6.58 -3.27 -3.41
C TRP A 104 6.09 -2.19 -2.47
N LEU A 105 5.56 -1.11 -3.05
CA LEU A 105 4.94 -0.02 -2.32
C LEU A 105 3.45 -0.01 -2.61
N ILE A 106 2.64 0.14 -1.57
CA ILE A 106 1.19 0.17 -1.68
C ILE A 106 0.74 1.59 -1.37
N VAL A 107 -0.05 2.15 -2.28
CA VAL A 107 -0.86 3.34 -1.99
C VAL A 107 -2.28 2.88 -1.76
N GLN A 108 -2.87 3.23 -0.62
CA GLN A 108 -4.21 2.83 -0.25
C GLN A 108 -5.05 4.07 0.04
N ALA A 109 -6.13 4.24 -0.71
CA ALA A 109 -7.10 5.30 -0.52
C ALA A 109 -8.19 4.87 0.48
N TRP A 110 -8.44 5.73 1.45
CA TRP A 110 -9.33 5.52 2.56
C TRP A 110 -10.51 6.50 2.53
N PRO A 111 -11.76 6.03 2.66
CA PRO A 111 -12.91 6.90 2.82
C PRO A 111 -12.90 7.62 4.17
N LYS A 112 -13.82 8.56 4.33
CA LYS A 112 -14.07 9.26 5.59
C LYS A 112 -14.39 8.27 6.72
N ASN A 113 -14.05 8.66 7.94
CA ASN A 113 -14.27 7.89 9.17
C ASN A 113 -13.65 6.48 9.16
N SER A 114 -12.58 6.27 8.40
CA SER A 114 -11.87 4.97 8.40
C SER A 114 -10.89 4.86 9.55
N ARG A 115 -10.67 3.62 10.02
CA ARG A 115 -9.66 3.28 11.03
C ARG A 115 -8.86 2.06 10.60
N VAL A 116 -7.55 2.15 10.77
CA VAL A 116 -6.60 1.08 10.48
C VAL A 116 -5.48 1.12 11.50
N THR A 117 -5.05 -0.05 11.95
CA THR A 117 -3.89 -0.18 12.84
C THR A 117 -2.73 -0.71 12.02
N PHE A 118 -1.63 0.03 11.94
CA PHE A 118 -0.37 -0.45 11.36
C PHE A 118 0.62 -0.83 12.45
N TYR A 119 1.48 -1.81 12.16
CA TYR A 119 2.49 -2.29 13.10
C TYR A 119 3.88 -1.80 12.67
N ALA A 120 4.33 -0.70 13.26
CA ALA A 120 5.61 -0.07 12.96
C ALA A 120 6.78 -1.03 13.17
N GLY A 121 7.68 -1.08 12.18
CA GLY A 121 8.87 -1.94 12.16
C GLY A 121 8.62 -3.37 11.68
N SER A 122 7.36 -3.78 11.46
CA SER A 122 7.03 -5.15 11.02
C SER A 122 7.59 -5.52 9.64
N HIS A 123 7.84 -4.53 8.77
CA HIS A 123 8.49 -4.72 7.46
C HIS A 123 9.98 -5.12 7.57
N LYS A 124 10.60 -4.88 8.72
CA LYS A 124 12.00 -5.23 9.05
C LYS A 124 12.11 -6.51 9.87
N ALA A 125 11.00 -7.07 10.34
CA ALA A 125 11.01 -8.23 11.20
C ALA A 125 11.15 -9.53 10.39
N ASP A 126 12.37 -10.07 10.39
CA ASP A 126 12.73 -11.29 9.65
C ASP A 126 12.10 -12.57 10.22
N LYS A 127 11.67 -12.56 11.49
CA LYS A 127 11.22 -13.77 12.21
C LYS A 127 9.70 -13.93 12.33
N LEU A 128 8.92 -13.01 11.74
CA LEU A 128 7.46 -13.10 11.81
C LEU A 128 6.94 -14.36 11.12
N GLN A 129 6.15 -15.12 11.85
CA GLN A 129 5.41 -16.28 11.36
C GLN A 129 4.22 -15.80 10.54
N ARG A 130 4.30 -16.03 9.24
CA ARG A 130 3.31 -15.63 8.25
C ARG A 130 2.60 -16.87 7.74
N SER A 131 1.29 -16.91 7.91
CA SER A 131 0.45 -18.03 7.45
C SER A 131 -0.36 -17.61 6.23
N PRO A 132 -0.43 -18.42 5.16
CA PRO A 132 -1.29 -18.11 4.03
C PRO A 132 -2.75 -18.00 4.47
N SER A 133 -3.45 -16.96 4.02
CA SER A 133 -4.88 -16.74 4.26
C SER A 133 -5.71 -16.97 2.99
N SER A 134 -7.01 -17.19 3.16
CA SER A 134 -7.98 -17.36 2.06
C SER A 134 -8.08 -16.13 1.16
N ASN A 135 -7.73 -14.94 1.66
CA ASN A 135 -7.69 -13.69 0.93
C ASN A 135 -6.39 -13.47 0.13
N ARG A 136 -5.52 -14.49 0.06
CA ARG A 136 -4.19 -14.46 -0.60
C ARG A 136 -3.16 -13.53 0.05
N PHE A 137 -3.46 -12.97 1.22
CA PHE A 137 -2.46 -12.32 2.07
C PHE A 137 -1.86 -13.31 3.06
N TRP A 138 -0.88 -12.80 3.79
CA TRP A 138 -0.23 -13.50 4.88
C TRP A 138 -0.78 -12.98 6.19
N GLU A 139 -1.34 -13.87 6.99
CA GLU A 139 -1.83 -13.55 8.31
C GLU A 139 -0.71 -13.68 9.34
N VAL A 140 -0.69 -12.75 10.30
CA VAL A 140 0.32 -12.68 11.37
C VAL A 140 -0.38 -12.58 12.72
N ALA A 141 0.05 -13.38 13.69
CA ALA A 141 -0.49 -13.30 15.04
C ALA A 141 -0.01 -12.03 15.75
N LYS A 142 -0.92 -11.32 16.43
CA LYS A 142 -0.58 -10.12 17.23
C LYS A 142 0.53 -10.37 18.24
N ALA A 143 0.51 -11.54 18.90
CA ALA A 143 1.53 -11.91 19.88
C ALA A 143 2.93 -11.98 19.27
N ASP A 144 3.05 -12.44 18.02
CA ASP A 144 4.32 -12.55 17.32
C ASP A 144 4.89 -11.16 16.95
N LEU A 145 4.02 -10.24 16.53
CA LEU A 145 4.39 -8.84 16.30
C LEU A 145 4.95 -8.19 17.57
N LEU A 146 4.28 -8.39 18.71
CA LEU A 146 4.73 -7.85 20.01
C LEU A 146 6.06 -8.47 20.46
N GLN A 147 6.25 -9.79 20.28
CA GLN A 147 7.51 -10.47 20.60
C GLN A 147 8.68 -9.97 19.74
N ASN A 148 8.40 -9.55 18.50
CA ASN A 148 9.38 -8.95 17.60
C ASN A 148 9.51 -7.42 17.78
N GLY A 149 8.94 -6.84 18.83
CA GLY A 149 9.07 -5.43 19.18
C GLY A 149 8.32 -4.47 18.23
N CYS A 150 7.40 -4.96 17.41
CA CYS A 150 6.59 -4.14 16.54
C CYS A 150 5.57 -3.34 17.36
N LYS A 151 5.38 -2.06 17.02
CA LYS A 151 4.48 -1.16 17.76
C LYS A 151 3.21 -0.90 16.97
N ALA A 152 2.05 -1.11 17.59
CA ALA A 152 0.77 -0.76 16.97
C ALA A 152 0.57 0.75 16.96
N GLU A 153 0.22 1.30 15.80
CA GLU A 153 -0.12 2.70 15.58
C GLU A 153 -1.49 2.79 14.94
N ASN A 154 -2.42 3.46 15.64
CA ASN A 154 -3.78 3.65 15.15
C ASN A 154 -3.82 4.85 14.22
N CYS A 155 -4.24 4.64 12.99
CA CYS A 155 -4.39 5.66 11.97
C CYS A 155 -5.88 5.92 11.70
N ILE A 156 -6.30 7.18 11.89
CA ILE A 156 -7.69 7.62 11.73
C ILE A 156 -7.77 8.57 10.54
N PHE A 157 -8.71 8.31 9.63
CA PHE A 157 -8.96 9.13 8.44
C PHE A 157 -10.34 9.80 8.56
N ASP A 158 -10.45 10.84 9.38
CA ASP A 158 -11.72 11.53 9.63
C ASP A 158 -12.35 12.07 8.33
N GLN A 159 -11.52 12.67 7.47
CA GLN A 159 -11.95 13.23 6.18
C GLN A 159 -11.52 12.38 4.97
N GLY A 160 -11.02 11.17 5.19
CA GLY A 160 -10.40 10.36 4.15
C GLY A 160 -8.94 10.71 3.93
N GLY A 161 -8.26 9.93 3.10
CA GLY A 161 -6.84 10.13 2.86
C GLY A 161 -6.15 8.97 2.19
N LEU A 162 -4.83 8.97 2.27
CA LEU A 162 -3.96 7.95 1.71
C LEU A 162 -3.08 7.34 2.80
N MET A 163 -2.81 6.05 2.66
CA MET A 163 -1.71 5.37 3.34
C MET A 163 -0.72 4.90 2.29
N ILE A 164 0.55 5.24 2.45
CA ILE A 164 1.63 4.81 1.56
C ILE A 164 2.56 3.92 2.37
N PHE A 165 2.70 2.64 1.99
CA PHE A 165 3.39 1.68 2.85
C PHE A 165 4.14 0.59 2.09
N ASP A 166 5.17 0.05 2.73
CA ASP A 166 5.87 -1.14 2.27
C ASP A 166 4.95 -2.35 2.36
N ALA A 167 4.82 -3.13 1.28
CA ALA A 167 3.93 -4.29 1.24
C ALA A 167 4.22 -5.36 2.32
N ARG A 168 5.39 -5.33 2.97
CA ARG A 168 5.78 -6.18 4.10
C ARG A 168 5.19 -5.71 5.44
N ALA A 169 4.81 -4.43 5.55
CA ALA A 169 4.22 -3.89 6.77
C ALA A 169 2.90 -4.61 7.11
N CYS A 170 2.74 -4.93 8.39
CA CYS A 170 1.55 -5.59 8.90
C CYS A 170 0.51 -4.54 9.30
N PHE A 171 -0.77 -4.83 9.02
CA PHE A 171 -1.88 -3.94 9.35
C PHE A 171 -3.16 -4.73 9.64
N GLU A 172 -4.05 -4.10 10.40
CA GLU A 172 -5.37 -4.58 10.76
C GLU A 172 -6.41 -3.54 10.33
N ARG A 173 -7.42 -3.99 9.58
CA ARG A 173 -8.46 -3.11 9.00
C ARG A 173 -9.69 -3.18 9.86
N GLU A 174 -10.04 -2.07 10.50
CA GLU A 174 -11.17 -2.05 11.42
C GLU A 174 -12.48 -1.67 10.73
N GLN A 175 -12.42 -0.69 9.83
CA GLN A 175 -13.61 -0.05 9.27
C GLN A 175 -13.42 0.28 7.79
N GLU A 176 -14.55 0.27 7.07
CA GLU A 176 -14.68 0.67 5.68
C GLU A 176 -13.91 -0.16 4.65
N ARG A 177 -14.42 -0.14 3.41
CA ARG A 177 -13.69 -0.66 2.25
C ARG A 177 -12.66 0.38 1.79
N SER A 178 -11.42 -0.06 1.62
CA SER A 178 -10.34 0.75 1.05
C SER A 178 -9.94 0.28 -0.35
N TYR A 179 -9.26 1.15 -1.09
CA TYR A 179 -8.89 0.96 -2.49
C TYR A 179 -7.36 1.01 -2.59
N HIS A 180 -6.72 -0.06 -3.04
CA HIS A 180 -5.26 -0.17 -3.04
C HIS A 180 -4.67 -0.21 -4.44
N TYR A 181 -3.45 0.28 -4.54
CA TYR A 181 -2.67 0.46 -5.75
C TYR A 181 -1.26 -0.02 -5.49
N ALA A 182 -0.86 -1.10 -6.17
CA ALA A 182 0.43 -1.73 -5.93
C ALA A 182 1.46 -1.25 -6.96
N TYR A 183 2.51 -0.62 -6.44
CA TYR A 183 3.69 -0.22 -7.19
C TYR A 183 4.82 -1.22 -6.96
N VAL A 184 5.46 -1.67 -8.03
CA VAL A 184 6.58 -2.62 -7.97
C VAL A 184 7.80 -2.03 -8.65
N ARG A 185 8.98 -2.16 -8.04
CA ARG A 185 10.25 -1.75 -8.65
C ARG A 185 10.51 -2.53 -9.93
N LEU A 186 10.89 -1.81 -10.99
CA LEU A 186 11.10 -2.36 -12.33
C LEU A 186 12.07 -3.55 -12.38
N PRO A 187 13.23 -3.55 -11.69
CA PRO A 187 14.12 -4.72 -11.68
C PRO A 187 13.44 -5.99 -11.15
N ILE A 188 12.54 -5.84 -10.18
CA ILE A 188 11.79 -6.95 -9.58
C ILE A 188 10.70 -7.40 -10.55
N LEU A 189 9.99 -6.46 -11.17
CA LEU A 189 8.98 -6.78 -12.19
C LEU A 189 9.59 -7.53 -13.37
N ASN A 190 10.74 -7.09 -13.89
CA ASN A 190 11.44 -7.77 -14.97
C ASN A 190 11.80 -9.20 -14.59
N GLY A 191 12.35 -9.41 -13.39
CA GLY A 191 12.65 -10.75 -12.89
C GLY A 191 11.41 -11.64 -12.73
N LEU A 192 10.26 -11.08 -12.37
CA LEU A 192 8.99 -11.81 -12.31
C LEU A 192 8.47 -12.18 -13.71
N LEU A 193 8.54 -11.25 -14.66
CA LEU A 193 8.13 -11.48 -16.05
C LEU A 193 9.01 -12.51 -16.73
N GLU A 194 10.32 -12.47 -16.54
CA GLU A 194 11.26 -13.46 -17.09
C GLU A 194 10.99 -14.87 -16.53
N LYS A 195 10.71 -14.98 -15.23
CA LYS A 195 10.34 -16.26 -14.59
C LYS A 195 8.98 -16.77 -15.08
N GLY A 196 8.00 -15.88 -15.29
CA GLY A 196 6.69 -16.22 -15.84
C GLY A 196 6.75 -16.63 -17.33
N LEU A 197 7.57 -15.95 -18.13
CA LEU A 197 7.80 -16.25 -19.55
C LEU A 197 8.73 -17.47 -19.75
N GLY A 198 9.57 -17.81 -18.78
CA GLY A 198 10.39 -19.02 -18.78
C GLY A 198 9.59 -20.33 -18.74
N ILE A 199 8.33 -20.27 -18.30
CA ILE A 199 7.38 -21.40 -18.37
C ILE A 199 6.83 -21.55 -19.82
N TYR A 200 6.85 -20.48 -20.62
CA TYR A 200 6.43 -20.48 -22.03
C TYR A 200 7.57 -20.68 -23.04
N ARG A 201 8.84 -20.71 -22.61
CA ARG A 201 9.99 -21.11 -23.44
C ARG A 201 10.40 -22.56 -23.18
N LYS A 202 9.48 -23.48 -23.45
CA LYS A 202 9.81 -24.85 -23.89
C LYS A 202 8.93 -25.21 -25.09
N ARG A 203 9.46 -24.97 -26.28
CA ARG A 203 9.22 -25.78 -27.47
C ARG A 203 10.56 -26.00 -28.15
#